data_AF-A0A3B9CUU9-F1
#
_entry.id   AF-A0A3B9CUU9-F1
#
_cell.length_a   1.000
_cell.length_b   1.000
_cell.length_c   1.000
_cell.angle_alpha   90.00
_cell.angle_beta   90.00
_cell.angle_gamma   90.00
#
_symmetry.space_group_name_H-M   'P 1'
#
loop_
_entity.id
_entity.type
_entity.pdbx_description
1 polymer ?
#
loop_
_entity_poly.entity_id
_entity_poly.type
_entity_poly.pdbx_seq_one_letter_code
_entity_poly.pdbx_strand_id
1 'polypeptide(L)' 'KVNKAVITVPAYFNDAQRQATKDAGQIAGLEVSRIINEPTAAALAYGLDKKQEEKIVVFDLGGGTF' A
#
# COMPACT_ATOMS: atom_id res chain seq x y z
N LYS A 1 -6.11 -21.54 -4.37
CA LYS A 1 -5.38 -20.61 -5.27
C LYS A 1 -5.80 -19.19 -4.89
N VAL A 2 -4.86 -18.28 -4.67
CA VAL A 2 -5.16 -16.86 -4.39
C VAL A 2 -5.26 -16.14 -5.74
N ASN A 3 -6.36 -15.43 -5.99
CA ASN A 3 -6.62 -14.81 -7.29
C ASN A 3 -6.72 -13.27 -7.21
N LYS A 4 -6.78 -12.70 -6.00
CA LYS A 4 -7.10 -11.29 -5.76
C LYS A 4 -6.23 -10.73 -4.65
N ALA A 5 -5.74 -9.51 -4.83
CA ALA A 5 -4.81 -8.88 -3.90
C ALA A 5 -5.05 -7.37 -3.75
N VAL A 6 -4.49 -6.83 -2.68
CA VAL A 6 -4.23 -5.40 -2.49
C VAL A 6 -2.71 -5.25 -2.47
N ILE A 7 -2.18 -4.25 -3.16
CA ILE A 7 -0.73 -4.03 -3.29
C ILE A 7 -0.39 -2.65 -2.75
N THR A 8 0.67 -2.56 -1.94
CA THR A 8 1.17 -1.31 -1.39
C THR A 8 2.10 -0.61 -2.39
N VAL A 9 2.16 0.72 -2.32
CA VAL A 9 3.12 1.57 -3.06
C VAL A 9 3.62 2.71 -2.18
N PRO A 10 4.79 3.28 -2.47
CA PRO A 10 5.26 4.48 -1.78
C PRO A 10 4.26 5.63 -1.89
N ALA A 11 4.13 6.43 -0.83
CA ALA A 11 3.13 7.50 -0.78
C ALA A 11 3.34 8.57 -1.88
N TYR A 12 4.58 8.80 -2.28
CA TYR A 12 4.98 9.77 -3.29
C TYR A 12 4.89 9.26 -4.73
N PHE A 13 4.44 8.01 -4.95
CA PHE A 13 4.26 7.49 -6.31
C PHE A 13 3.22 8.30 -7.09
N ASN A 14 3.63 8.70 -8.30
CA ASN A 14 2.73 9.32 -9.27
C ASN A 14 1.81 8.30 -9.96
N ASP A 15 0.88 8.78 -10.78
CA ASP A 15 -0.12 7.94 -11.43
C ASP A 15 0.50 6.87 -12.35
N ALA A 16 1.57 7.20 -13.07
CA ALA A 16 2.25 6.26 -13.96
C ALA A 16 2.92 5.11 -13.19
N GLN A 17 3.60 5.41 -12.09
CA GLN A 17 4.23 4.39 -11.23
C GLN A 17 3.19 3.50 -10.54
N ARG A 18 2.04 4.05 -10.14
CA ARG A 18 0.91 3.30 -9.60
C ARG A 18 0.32 2.35 -10.64
N GLN A 19 0.13 2.83 -11.87
CA GLN A 19 -0.39 2.02 -12.96
C GLN A 19 0.57 0.87 -13.28
N ALA A 20 1.87 1.15 -13.40
CA ALA A 20 2.88 0.12 -13.63
C ALA A 20 2.87 -0.97 -12.54
N THR A 21 2.67 -0.60 -11.28
CA THR A 21 2.57 -1.55 -10.17
C THR A 21 1.29 -2.41 -10.27
N LYS A 22 0.17 -1.80 -10.65
CA LYS A 22 -1.09 -2.52 -10.89
C LYS A 22 -0.94 -3.52 -12.04
N ASP A 23 -0.30 -3.11 -13.13
CA ASP A 23 -0.05 -3.95 -14.29
C ASP A 23 0.87 -5.13 -13.92
N ALA A 24 1.90 -4.89 -13.10
CA ALA A 24 2.77 -5.95 -12.58
C ALA A 24 1.97 -7.01 -11.79
N GLY A 25 0.99 -6.59 -10.98
CA GLY A 25 0.08 -7.52 -10.29
C GLY A 25 -0.78 -8.34 -11.25
N GLN A 26 -1.30 -7.73 -12.32
CA GLN A 26 -2.07 -8.44 -13.35
C GLN A 26 -1.21 -9.44 -14.14
N ILE A 27 0.02 -9.07 -14.48
CA ILE A 27 1.00 -9.95 -15.13
C ILE A 27 1.32 -11.16 -14.25
N ALA A 28 1.39 -10.95 -12.92
CA ALA A 28 1.55 -12.03 -11.95
C ALA A 28 0.28 -12.90 -11.76
N GLY A 29 -0.81 -12.63 -12.50
CA GLY A 29 -2.06 -13.38 -12.45
C GLY A 29 -2.96 -13.01 -11.28
N LEU A 30 -2.79 -11.83 -10.68
CA LEU A 30 -3.63 -11.32 -9.60
C LEU A 30 -4.61 -10.25 -10.10
N GLU A 31 -5.87 -10.37 -9.69
CA GLU A 31 -6.80 -9.25 -9.74
C GLU A 31 -6.39 -8.22 -8.67
N VAL A 32 -5.86 -7.08 -9.11
CA VAL A 32 -5.46 -6.00 -8.20
C VAL A 32 -6.68 -5.17 -7.81
N SER A 33 -7.23 -5.47 -6.63
CA SER A 33 -8.46 -4.84 -6.09
C SER A 33 -8.26 -3.38 -5.74
N ARG A 34 -7.08 -3.05 -5.20
CA ARG A 34 -6.74 -1.72 -4.71
C ARG A 34 -5.23 -1.58 -4.65
N ILE A 35 -4.75 -0.39 -5.00
CA ILE A 35 -3.42 0.09 -4.64
C ILE A 35 -3.59 0.98 -3.42
N ILE A 36 -2.76 0.78 -2.39
CA ILE A 36 -2.78 1.57 -1.16
C ILE A 36 -1.39 2.13 -0.86
N ASN A 37 -1.32 3.30 -0.25
CA ASN A 37 -0.04 3.87 0.17
C ASN A 37 0.52 3.08 1.36
N GLU A 38 1.82 2.81 1.36
CA GLU A 38 2.54 2.14 2.46
C GLU A 38 2.26 2.75 3.83
N PRO A 39 2.42 4.08 4.06
CA PRO A 39 2.14 4.64 5.39
C PRO A 39 0.67 4.57 5.78
N THR A 40 -0.25 4.53 4.81
CA THR A 40 -1.68 4.33 5.08
C THR A 40 -1.96 2.88 5.50
N ALA A 41 -1.34 1.90 4.85
CA ALA A 41 -1.43 0.50 5.26
C ALA A 41 -0.85 0.30 6.67
N ALA A 42 0.29 0.92 6.98
CA ALA A 42 0.88 0.89 8.32
C ALA A 42 -0.04 1.54 9.37
N ALA A 43 -0.65 2.69 9.05
CA ALA A 43 -1.61 3.35 9.92
C ALA A 43 -2.87 2.50 10.17
N LEU A 44 -3.38 1.82 9.14
CA LEU A 44 -4.51 0.90 9.29
C LEU A 44 -4.18 -0.29 10.19
N ALA A 45 -2.97 -0.87 10.04
CA ALA A 45 -2.52 -1.96 10.88
C ALA A 45 -2.36 -1.52 12.34
N TYR A 46 -1.76 -0.35 12.58
CA TYR A 46 -1.65 0.25 13.91
C TYR A 46 -3.02 0.53 14.55
N GLY A 47 -3.98 0.99 13.75
CA GLY A 47 -5.31 1.38 14.20
C GLY A 47 -6.31 0.22 14.38
N LEU A 48 -5.99 -1.01 13.94
CA LEU A 48 -6.96 -2.10 13.86
C LEU A 48 -7.65 -2.43 15.20
N ASP A 49 -6.89 -2.37 16.30
CA ASP A 49 -7.39 -2.65 17.66
C ASP A 49 -7.60 -1.37 18.51
N LYS A 50 -7.35 -0.19 17.91
CA LYS A 50 -7.45 1.09 18.62
C LYS A 50 -8.78 1.76 18.31
N LYS A 51 -9.48 2.20 19.36
CA LYS A 51 -10.77 2.91 19.24
C LYS A 51 -10.66 4.43 19.43
N GLN A 52 -9.45 4.94 19.59
CA GLN A 52 -9.19 6.35 19.86
C GLN A 52 -8.77 7.07 18.58
N GLU A 53 -9.35 8.24 18.34
CA GLU A 53 -8.88 9.16 17.33
C GLU A 53 -7.60 9.84 17.84
N GLU A 54 -6.49 9.64 17.12
CA GLU A 54 -5.19 10.20 17.47
C GLU A 54 -4.41 10.61 16.22
N LYS A 55 -3.49 11.56 16.39
CA LYS A 55 -2.56 11.96 15.34
C LYS A 55 -1.30 11.11 15.45
N ILE A 56 -0.94 10.45 14.35
CA ILE A 56 0.25 9.62 14.27
C ILE A 56 1.16 10.09 13.15
N VAL A 57 2.46 9.81 13.30
CA VAL A 57 3.46 9.97 12.25
C VAL A 57 3.97 8.59 11.90
N VAL A 58 3.88 8.23 10.63
CA VAL A 58 4.52 7.03 10.10
C VAL A 58 5.82 7.46 9.44
N PHE A 59 6.93 6.94 9.96
CA PHE A 59 8.26 7.14 9.37
C PHE A 59 8.65 5.83 8.68
N ASP A 60 8.64 5.84 7.35
CA ASP A 60 8.95 4.68 6.53
C ASP A 60 10.40 4.79 6.04
N LEU A 61 11.26 3.86 6.44
CA LEU A 61 12.68 3.83 6.05
C LEU A 61 12.94 2.56 5.24
N GLY A 62 12.67 2.65 3.94
CA GLY A 62 12.91 1.56 2.99
C GLY A 62 14.34 1.57 2.44
N GLY A 63 14.74 0.45 1.82
CA GLY A 63 16.04 0.34 1.14
C GLY A 63 16.14 1.11 -0.18
N GLY A 64 15.02 1.57 -0.74
CA GLY A 64 14.95 2.32 -2.00
C GLY A 64 14.03 3.53 -1.97
N THR A 65 13.42 3.82 -0.83
CA THR A 65 12.33 4.80 -0.68
C THR A 65 12.33 5.41 0.72
N PHE A 66 11.75 6.60 0.84
CA PHE A 66 11.45 7.32 2.08
C PHE A 66 10.10 8.03 1.94
#